data_AF-C6JS52-F1
#
_entry.id   AF-C6JS52-F1
#
_cell.length_a   1.000
_cell.length_b   1.000
_cell.length_c   1.000
_cell.angle_alpha   90.00
_cell.angle_beta   90.00
_cell.angle_gamma   90.00
#
_symmetry.space_group_name_H-M   'P 1'
#
loop_
_entity.id
_entity.type
_entity.pdbx_description
1 polymer ?
#
loop_
_entity_poly.entity_id
_entity_poly.type
_entity_poly.pdbx_seq_one_letter_code
_entity_poly.pdbx_strand_id
1 'polypeptide(L)' 'MRALAGARLLAWSWLAVLLLPVVVQLAGASHVVYEEEKLAVEAAAVPPSIVHPLLRTGYHFQPPKNWINATD' A
#
# COMPACT_ATOMS: atom_id res chain seq x y z
N MET A 1 3.07 3.99 47.45
CA MET A 1 2.23 4.33 46.27
C MET A 1 2.99 5.07 45.16
N ARG A 2 3.85 6.05 45.45
CA ARG A 2 4.57 6.86 44.42
C ARG A 2 5.59 6.08 43.58
N ALA A 3 6.32 5.13 44.17
CA ALA A 3 7.30 4.30 43.45
C ALA A 3 6.65 3.35 42.41
N LEU A 4 5.46 2.82 42.72
CA LEU A 4 4.70 1.97 41.80
C LEU A 4 4.18 2.76 40.59
N ALA A 5 3.80 4.02 40.80
CA ALA A 5 3.43 4.95 39.73
C ALA A 5 4.65 5.29 38.84
N GLY A 6 5.83 5.50 39.43
CA GLY A 6 7.08 5.73 38.69
C GLY A 6 7.50 4.54 37.84
N ALA A 7 7.44 3.32 38.39
CA ALA A 7 7.75 2.09 37.66
C ALA A 7 6.77 1.85 36.50
N ARG A 8 5.48 2.17 36.70
CA ARG A 8 4.47 2.10 35.64
C ARG A 8 4.78 3.09 34.51
N LEU A 9 5.06 4.35 34.82
CA LEU A 9 5.40 5.36 33.80
C LEU A 9 6.64 4.95 32.98
N LEU A 10 7.66 4.39 33.66
CA LEU A 10 8.86 3.87 33.00
C LEU A 10 8.54 2.71 32.05
N ALA A 11 7.66 1.79 32.46
CA ALA A 11 7.22 0.68 31.61
C ALA A 11 6.47 1.18 30.36
N TRP A 12 5.56 2.16 30.52
CA TRP A 12 4.85 2.76 29.39
C TRP A 12 5.77 3.54 28.45
N SER A 13 6.77 4.24 28.98
CA SER A 13 7.75 4.93 28.12
C SER A 13 8.59 3.94 27.31
N TRP A 14 8.99 2.82 27.91
CA TRP A 14 9.71 1.77 27.18
C TRP A 14 8.85 1.11 26.12
N LEU A 15 7.58 0.84 26.43
CA LEU A 15 6.62 0.32 25.46
C LEU A 15 6.47 1.28 24.26
N ALA A 16 6.33 2.58 24.52
CA ALA A 16 6.20 3.59 23.46
C ALA A 16 7.44 3.66 22.56
N VAL A 17 8.64 3.61 23.13
CA VAL A 17 9.91 3.60 22.38
C VAL A 17 10.03 2.36 21.49
N LEU A 18 9.57 1.20 21.95
CA LEU A 18 9.60 -0.04 21.17
C LEU A 18 8.50 -0.10 20.10
N LEU A 19 7.31 0.44 20.38
CA LEU A 19 6.18 0.39 19.45
C LEU A 19 6.23 1.46 18.36
N LEU A 20 6.77 2.65 18.64
CA LEU A 20 6.87 3.73 17.66
C LEU A 20 7.55 3.31 16.34
N PRO A 21 8.72 2.65 16.32
CA PRO A 21 9.34 2.22 15.07
C PRO A 21 8.50 1.16 14.35
N VAL A 22 7.82 0.27 15.08
CA VAL A 22 6.94 -0.75 14.49
C VAL A 22 5.76 -0.09 13.77
N VAL A 23 5.14 0.93 14.36
CA VAL A 23 4.04 1.67 13.75
C VAL A 23 4.51 2.43 12.50
N VAL A 24 5.71 3.04 12.54
CA VAL A 24 6.30 3.73 11.38
C VAL A 24 6.56 2.74 10.24
N GLN A 25 7.13 1.56 10.53
CA GLN A 25 7.37 0.54 9.51
C GLN A 25 6.07 -0.03 8.94
N LEU A 26 5.03 -0.18 9.76
CA LEU A 26 3.71 -0.66 9.31
C LEU A 26 3.01 0.37 8.40
N ALA A 27 3.13 1.67 8.71
CA ALA A 27 2.63 2.74 7.85
C ALA A 27 3.42 2.85 6.53
N GLY A 28 4.74 2.62 6.57
CA GLY A 28 5.58 2.55 5.37
C GLY A 28 5.32 1.32 4.49
N ALA A 29 5.07 0.16 5.09
CA ALA A 29 4.79 -1.09 4.37
C ALA A 29 3.39 -1.13 3.73
N SER A 30 2.44 -0.32 4.21
CA SER A 30 1.07 -0.26 3.69
C SER A 30 0.91 0.61 2.44
N HIS A 31 1.90 1.45 2.09
CA HIS A 31 1.85 2.29 0.87
C HIS A 31 3.17 2.19 0.11
N VAL A 32 3.24 1.35 -0.92
CA VAL A 32 4.24 1.53 -1.97
C VAL A 32 3.65 2.54 -2.94
N VAL A 33 3.88 3.84 -2.67
CA VAL A 33 3.66 4.87 -3.67
C VAL A 33 4.85 4.81 -4.61
N TYR A 34 4.61 4.28 -5.80
CA TYR A 34 5.59 4.31 -6.87
C TYR A 34 5.67 5.73 -7.40
N GLU A 35 6.88 6.26 -7.52
CA GLU A 35 7.11 7.52 -8.22
C GLU A 35 6.49 7.46 -9.62
N GLU A 36 5.90 8.57 -10.05
CA GLU A 36 5.20 8.70 -11.34
C GLU A 36 6.05 8.27 -12.53
N GLU A 37 7.37 8.50 -12.45
CA GLU A 37 8.37 8.06 -13.42
C GLU A 37 8.44 6.53 -13.54
N LYS A 38 8.36 5.82 -12.41
CA LYS A 38 8.37 4.35 -12.38
C LYS A 38 7.06 3.78 -12.91
N LEU A 39 5.93 4.44 -12.64
CA LEU A 39 4.64 4.09 -13.25
C LEU A 39 4.64 4.28 -14.76
N ALA A 40 5.24 5.36 -15.27
CA ALA A 40 5.30 5.64 -16.70
C ALA A 40 6.16 4.61 -17.44
N VAL A 41 7.28 4.18 -16.84
CA VAL A 41 8.14 3.12 -17.39
C VAL A 41 7.42 1.78 -17.43
N GLU A 42 6.71 1.40 -16.36
CA GLU A 42 5.92 0.17 -16.35
C GLU A 42 4.74 0.23 -17.33
N ALA A 43 4.07 1.38 -17.45
CA ALA A 43 3.00 1.58 -18.43
C ALA A 43 3.50 1.53 -19.88
N ALA A 44 4.71 2.01 -20.15
CA ALA A 44 5.36 1.90 -21.46
C ALA A 44 5.78 0.46 -21.80
N ALA A 45 5.97 -0.39 -20.79
CA ALA A 45 6.25 -1.82 -20.96
C ALA A 45 4.97 -2.66 -21.26
N VAL A 46 3.78 -2.08 -21.10
CA VAL A 46 2.52 -2.76 -21.43
C VAL A 46 2.33 -2.78 -22.95
N PRO A 47 2.08 -3.97 -23.55
CA PRO A 47 1.85 -4.07 -24.98
C PRO A 47 0.71 -3.16 -25.46
N PRO A 48 0.87 -2.49 -26.62
CA PRO A 48 -0.15 -1.58 -27.14
C PRO A 48 -1.49 -2.26 -27.39
N SER A 49 -1.54 -3.58 -27.58
CA SER A 49 -2.78 -4.39 -27.66
C SER A 49 -3.64 -4.38 -26.40
N ILE A 50 -3.05 -4.12 -25.22
CA ILE A 50 -3.76 -4.03 -23.95
C ILE A 50 -4.36 -2.63 -23.74
N VAL A 51 -3.61 -1.59 -24.13
CA VAL A 51 -3.96 -0.19 -23.90
C VAL A 51 -4.79 0.41 -25.03
N HIS A 52 -4.50 0.07 -26.28
CA HIS A 52 -5.18 0.63 -27.45
C HIS A 52 -6.50 -0.11 -27.72
N PRO A 53 -7.66 0.59 -27.68
CA PRO A 53 -8.96 -0.02 -27.90
C PRO A 53 -9.10 -0.71 -29.26
N LEU A 54 -8.39 -0.23 -30.28
CA LEU A 54 -8.42 -0.77 -31.65
C LEU A 54 -7.55 -2.03 -31.82
N LEU A 55 -6.61 -2.29 -30.91
CA LEU A 55 -5.72 -3.45 -30.94
C LEU A 55 -6.16 -4.56 -29.99
N ARG A 56 -7.30 -4.36 -29.31
CA ARG A 56 -7.92 -5.37 -28.46
C ARG A 56 -8.59 -6.43 -29.33
N THR A 57 -8.33 -7.70 -29.04
CA THR A 57 -8.96 -8.81 -29.75
C THR A 57 -10.46 -8.83 -29.45
N GLY A 58 -11.29 -8.64 -30.48
CA GLY A 58 -12.73 -8.38 -30.38
C GLY A 58 -13.64 -9.51 -29.89
N TYR A 59 -13.11 -10.55 -29.24
CA TYR A 59 -13.88 -11.70 -28.73
C TYR A 59 -13.42 -12.23 -27.37
N HIS A 60 -12.40 -11.63 -26.76
CA HIS A 60 -11.98 -12.01 -25.41
C HIS A 60 -12.78 -11.18 -24.40
N PHE A 61 -13.20 -11.79 -23.30
CA PHE A 61 -13.83 -11.07 -22.20
C PHE A 61 -12.91 -9.95 -21.71
N GLN A 62 -13.42 -8.72 -21.70
CA GLN A 62 -12.70 -7.53 -21.28
C GLN A 62 -13.32 -7.02 -19.99
N PRO A 63 -12.77 -7.39 -18.83
CA PRO A 63 -13.34 -6.96 -17.58
C PRO A 63 -13.30 -5.42 -17.46
N PRO A 64 -14.38 -4.79 -16.96
CA PRO A 64 -14.34 -3.40 -16.52
C PRO A 64 -13.24 -3.17 -15.48
N LYS A 65 -12.74 -1.94 -15.40
CA LYS A 65 -11.79 -1.55 -14.35
C LYS A 65 -12.42 -1.84 -12.98
N ASN A 66 -11.68 -2.51 -12.10
CA ASN A 66 -12.12 -2.92 -10.76
C ASN A 66 -13.24 -3.97 -10.70
N TRP A 67 -13.53 -4.72 -11.77
CA TRP A 67 -14.59 -5.73 -11.78
C TRP A 67 -14.48 -6.80 -10.68
N ILE A 68 -13.25 -7.13 -10.26
CA ILE A 68 -12.98 -8.13 -9.21
C ILE A 68 -13.05 -7.53 -7.80
N ASN A 69 -13.00 -6.20 -7.69
CA ASN A 69 -12.97 -5.47 -6.43
C ASN A 69 -14.39 -5.06 -5.99
N ALA A 70 -15.39 -5.92 -6.25
CA ALA A 70 -16.81 -5.66 -6.03
C ALA A 70 -17.05 -4.82 -4.76
N THR A 71 -17.61 -3.63 -4.97
CA THR A 71 -18.14 -2.77 -3.91
C THR A 71 -19.45 -2.19 -4.44
N ASP A 72 -20.52 -2.87 -4.06
CA ASP A 72 -21.82 -2.23 -3.84
C ASP A 72 -21.78 -1.55 -2.46
#